data_AF-A0A7C3H3K9-F1
#
_entry.id   AF-A0A7C3H3K9-F1
#
_cell.length_a   1.000
_cell.length_b   1.000
_cell.length_c   1.000
_cell.angle_alpha   90.00
_cell.angle_beta   90.00
_cell.angle_gamma   90.00
#
_symmetry.space_group_name_H-M   'P 1'
#
loop_
_entity.id
_entity.type
_entity.pdbx_description
1 polymer ?
#
loop_
_entity_poly.entity_id
_entity_poly.type
_entity_poly.pdbx_seq_one_letter_code
_entity_poly.pdbx_strand_id
1 'polypeptide(L)'
;MPYESVDQLQKVLTEDVFGYAKDSKKAAGRALGTIVEVITFYLLKSWGLNNSISIEKRIPEFGNPDITHNVEYSLHPIFAEYSVEIENRGQSLTANNR
;
A
#
# COMPACT_ATOMS: atom_id res chain seq x y z
N MET A 1 -3.21 -18.99 23.08
CA MET A 1 -4.47 -18.41 22.61
C MET A 1 -4.41 -18.39 21.10
N PRO A 2 -5.27 -19.12 20.36
CA PRO A 2 -5.30 -18.97 18.91
C PRO A 2 -5.78 -17.54 18.64
N TYR A 3 -4.96 -16.78 17.91
CA TYR A 3 -5.34 -15.45 17.47
C TYR A 3 -6.67 -15.54 16.72
N GLU A 4 -7.63 -14.67 17.04
CA GLU A 4 -8.90 -14.59 16.33
C GLU A 4 -8.61 -14.54 14.82
N SER A 5 -9.29 -15.39 14.04
CA SER A 5 -9.04 -15.43 12.61
C SER A 5 -9.40 -14.07 11.97
N VAL A 6 -8.77 -13.76 10.84
CA VAL A 6 -9.10 -12.55 10.05
C VAL A 6 -10.61 -12.47 9.76
N ASP A 7 -11.27 -13.63 9.61
CA ASP A 7 -12.73 -13.71 9.44
C ASP A 7 -13.51 -13.22 10.66
N GLN A 8 -13.05 -13.50 11.87
CA GLN A 8 -13.69 -13.02 13.10
C GLN A 8 -13.54 -11.50 13.23
N LEU A 9 -12.35 -10.95 12.95
CA LEU A 9 -12.14 -9.51 12.90
C LEU A 9 -13.00 -8.84 11.83
N GLN A 10 -13.15 -9.46 10.66
CA GLN A 10 -14.03 -8.94 9.60
C GLN A 10 -15.48 -8.93 10.07
N LYS A 11 -15.93 -9.97 10.78
CA LYS A 11 -17.28 -10.04 11.33
C LYS A 11 -17.54 -8.93 12.35
N VAL A 12 -16.65 -8.75 13.32
CA VAL A 12 -16.75 -7.68 14.33
C VAL A 12 -16.79 -6.31 13.66
N LEU A 13 -15.90 -6.03 12.70
CA LEU A 13 -15.90 -4.76 11.97
C LEU A 13 -17.18 -4.55 11.14
N THR A 14 -17.72 -5.63 10.57
CA THR A 14 -18.97 -5.57 9.80
C THR A 14 -20.15 -5.15 10.69
N GLU A 15 -20.20 -5.67 11.91
CA GLU A 15 -21.29 -5.42 12.87
C GLU A 15 -21.12 -4.06 13.58
N ASP A 16 -19.93 -3.77 14.11
CA ASP A 16 -19.71 -2.67 15.06
C ASP A 16 -19.28 -1.35 14.39
N VAL A 17 -18.61 -1.42 13.23
CA VAL A 17 -18.02 -0.25 12.56
C VAL A 17 -18.73 0.06 11.26
N PHE A 18 -18.93 -0.94 10.41
CA PHE A 18 -19.44 -0.77 9.05
C PHE A 18 -20.92 -1.12 8.89
N GLY A 19 -21.67 -1.30 9.99
CA GLY A 19 -23.10 -1.61 9.94
C GLY A 19 -23.94 -0.58 9.17
N TYR A 20 -23.46 0.66 9.05
CA TYR A 20 -24.10 1.72 8.27
C TYR A 20 -23.93 1.56 6.74
N ALA A 21 -22.98 0.76 6.28
CA ALA A 21 -22.62 0.65 4.87
C ALA A 21 -23.53 -0.35 4.14
N LYS A 22 -23.96 0.01 2.92
CA LYS A 22 -24.80 -0.84 2.05
C LYS A 22 -24.20 -2.23 1.80
N ASP A 23 -22.87 -2.31 1.73
CA ASP A 23 -22.11 -3.56 1.63
C ASP A 23 -21.07 -3.60 2.76
N SER A 24 -21.57 -3.78 3.99
CA SER A 24 -20.82 -3.71 5.24
C SER A 24 -19.66 -4.71 5.30
N LYS A 25 -19.89 -5.95 4.84
CA LYS A 25 -18.85 -7.00 4.79
C LYS A 25 -17.70 -6.62 3.86
N LYS A 26 -18.01 -6.05 2.69
CA LYS A 26 -16.98 -5.57 1.74
C LYS A 26 -16.22 -4.38 2.31
N ALA A 27 -16.89 -3.45 2.97
CA ALA A 27 -16.24 -2.31 3.64
C ALA A 27 -15.26 -2.77 4.74
N ALA A 28 -15.70 -3.69 5.62
CA ALA A 28 -14.86 -4.30 6.64
C ALA A 28 -13.65 -5.03 6.04
N GLY A 29 -13.85 -5.81 4.97
CA GLY A 29 -12.78 -6.52 4.28
C GLY A 29 -11.75 -5.57 3.65
N ARG A 30 -12.19 -4.45 3.06
CA ARG A 30 -11.28 -3.43 2.49
C ARG A 30 -10.48 -2.72 3.57
N ALA A 31 -11.09 -2.40 4.71
CA ALA A 31 -10.39 -1.79 5.83
C ALA A 31 -9.28 -2.70 6.38
N LEU A 32 -9.59 -4.00 6.56
CA LEU A 32 -8.60 -5.00 6.96
C LEU A 32 -7.48 -5.14 5.93
N GLY A 33 -7.83 -5.19 4.64
CA GLY A 33 -6.86 -5.22 3.55
C GLY A 33 -5.88 -4.04 3.62
N THR A 34 -6.37 -2.82 3.85
CA THR A 34 -5.51 -1.64 4.01
C THR A 34 -4.59 -1.72 5.23
N ILE A 35 -5.05 -2.28 6.35
CA ILE A 35 -4.17 -2.50 7.52
C ILE A 35 -3.04 -3.46 7.15
N VAL A 36 -3.36 -4.57 6.47
CA VAL A 36 -2.35 -5.54 6.02
C VAL A 36 -1.38 -4.91 5.02
N GLU A 37 -1.85 -4.09 4.08
CA GLU A 37 -1.01 -3.33 3.14
C GLU A 37 -0.01 -2.43 3.87
N VAL A 38 -0.45 -1.70 4.90
CA VAL A 38 0.40 -0.79 5.69
C VAL A 38 1.44 -1.58 6.51
N ILE A 39 1.02 -2.65 7.19
CA ILE A 39 1.92 -3.51 7.94
C ILE A 39 2.98 -4.11 7.01
N THR A 40 2.56 -4.60 5.84
CA THR A 40 3.46 -5.19 4.84
C THR A 40 4.50 -4.17 4.37
N PHE A 41 4.08 -2.95 4.05
CA PHE A 41 5.01 -1.89 3.64
C PHE A 41 6.07 -1.59 4.71
N TYR A 42 5.64 -1.39 5.96
CA TYR A 42 6.58 -1.08 7.04
C TYR A 42 7.49 -2.26 7.41
N LEU A 43 7.01 -3.50 7.23
CA LEU A 43 7.83 -4.69 7.36
C LEU A 43 8.95 -4.71 6.31
N LEU A 44 8.60 -4.54 5.03
CA LEU A 44 9.57 -4.48 3.93
C LEU A 44 10.58 -3.34 4.12
N LYS A 45 10.12 -2.17 4.58
CA LYS A 45 10.98 -1.04 4.93
C LYS A 45 11.93 -1.38 6.08
N SER A 46 11.45 -2.06 7.12
CA SER A 46 12.29 -2.45 8.27
C SER A 46 13.38 -3.45 7.89
N TRP A 47 13.16 -4.24 6.83
CA TRP A 47 14.15 -5.15 6.27
C TRP A 47 15.16 -4.47 5.32
N GLY A 48 15.07 -3.14 5.15
CA GLY A 48 15.97 -2.39 4.27
C GLY A 48 15.65 -2.55 2.78
N LEU A 49 14.50 -3.10 2.41
CA LEU A 49 14.12 -3.33 1.00
C LEU A 49 13.52 -2.09 0.32
N ASN A 50 13.70 -0.92 0.92
CA ASN A 50 13.10 0.33 0.46
C ASN A 50 13.50 0.72 -0.97
N ASN A 51 14.75 0.46 -1.36
CA ASN A 51 15.24 0.78 -2.71
C ASN A 51 14.88 -0.32 -3.72
N SER A 52 14.45 -1.49 -3.24
CA SER A 52 14.08 -2.65 -4.05
C SER A 52 12.57 -2.76 -4.27
N ILE A 53 11.76 -1.95 -3.59
CA ILE A 53 10.30 -2.03 -3.65
C ILE A 53 9.76 -1.19 -4.81
N SER A 54 8.97 -1.83 -5.68
CA SER A 54 8.06 -1.15 -6.60
C SER A 54 6.66 -1.21 -6.01
N ILE A 55 6.00 -0.04 -5.92
CA ILE A 55 4.65 0.08 -5.38
C ILE A 55 3.72 0.39 -6.55
N GLU A 56 2.92 -0.59 -6.95
CA GLU A 56 1.91 -0.41 -7.97
C GLU A 56 0.63 0.13 -7.30
N LYS A 57 0.33 1.39 -7.61
CA LYS A 57 -0.87 2.06 -7.10
C LYS A 57 -2.08 1.61 -7.91
N ARG A 58 -3.25 1.56 -7.25
CA ARG A 58 -4.57 1.31 -7.85
C ARG A 58 -4.66 1.69 -9.32
N ILE A 59 -4.61 0.69 -10.20
CA ILE A 59 -4.94 0.84 -11.62
C ILE A 59 -6.35 0.27 -11.83
N PRO A 60 -7.22 0.95 -12.59
CA PRO A 60 -8.48 0.36 -13.02
C PRO A 60 -8.22 -0.86 -13.90
N GLU A 61 -8.99 -1.94 -13.70
CA GLU A 61 -8.86 -3.15 -14.50
C GLU A 61 -9.19 -2.87 -15.98
N PHE A 62 -8.44 -3.49 -16.90
CA PHE A 62 -8.67 -3.30 -18.32
C PHE A 62 -10.07 -3.80 -18.72
N GLY A 63 -10.91 -2.91 -19.23
CA GLY A 63 -12.29 -3.22 -19.62
C GLY A 63 -13.33 -3.04 -18.51
N ASN A 64 -12.93 -2.71 -17.28
CA ASN A 64 -13.87 -2.33 -16.23
C ASN A 64 -13.27 -1.28 -15.26
N PRO A 65 -13.48 0.02 -15.55
CA PRO A 65 -12.92 1.09 -14.73
C PRO A 65 -13.49 1.16 -13.30
N ASP A 66 -14.61 0.47 -13.03
CA ASP A 66 -15.23 0.42 -11.70
C ASP A 66 -14.52 -0.56 -10.75
N ILE A 67 -13.60 -1.39 -11.27
CA ILE A 67 -12.78 -2.32 -10.49
C ILE A 67 -11.36 -1.77 -10.42
N THR A 68 -10.91 -1.41 -9.21
CA THR A 68 -9.53 -1.04 -8.94
C THR A 68 -8.85 -2.11 -8.09
N HIS A 69 -7.65 -2.54 -8.49
CA HIS A 69 -6.86 -3.51 -7.73
C HIS A 69 -6.32 -2.92 -6.43
N ASN A 70 -6.00 -3.75 -5.44
CA ASN A 70 -5.33 -3.27 -4.23
C ASN A 70 -3.88 -2.86 -4.54
N VAL A 71 -3.20 -2.22 -3.59
CA VAL A 71 -1.79 -1.85 -3.78
C VAL A 71 -0.95 -3.12 -3.85
N GLU A 72 -0.16 -3.28 -4.91
CA GLU A 72 0.76 -4.41 -5.08
C GLU A 72 2.20 -3.98 -4.77
N TYR A 73 2.91 -4.84 -4.03
CA TYR A 73 4.33 -4.64 -3.70
C TYR A 73 5.16 -5.67 -4.45
N SER A 74 5.97 -5.21 -5.39
CA SER A 74 6.93 -6.02 -6.13
C SER A 74 8.34 -5.75 -5.64
N LEU A 75 9.15 -6.79 -5.50
CA LEU A 75 10.56 -6.66 -5.13
C LEU A 75 11.45 -6.90 -6.34
N HIS A 76 12.35 -5.96 -6.60
CA HIS A 76 13.32 -6.02 -7.68
C HIS A 76 14.75 -6.06 -7.13
N PRO A 77 15.63 -6.91 -7.67
CA PRO A 77 17.04 -6.88 -7.32
C PRO A 77 17.67 -5.56 -7.78
N ILE A 78 18.51 -4.98 -6.92
CA ILE A 78 19.33 -3.82 -7.28
C ILE A 78 20.65 -4.35 -7.82
N PHE A 79 20.87 -4.19 -9.13
CA PHE A 79 22.09 -4.65 -9.80
C PHE A 79 23.26 -3.68 -9.66
N ALA A 80 22.97 -2.38 -9.53
CA ALA A 80 23.96 -1.33 -9.37
C ALA A 80 23.36 -0.13 -8.63
N GLU A 81 24.16 0.52 -7.80
CA GLU A 81 23.83 1.75 -7.08
C GLU A 81 24.98 2.75 -7.25
N TYR A 82 24.65 4.02 -7.50
CA TYR A 82 25.61 5.09 -7.69
C TYR A 82 25.23 6.27 -6.81
N SER A 83 26.23 6.90 -6.18
CA SER A 83 26.06 8.14 -5.42
C SER A 83 26.83 9.25 -6.12
N VAL A 84 26.22 10.43 -6.26
CA VAL A 84 26.83 11.61 -6.88
C VAL A 84 26.65 12.79 -5.94
N GLU A 85 27.73 13.50 -5.67
CA GLU A 85 27.69 14.76 -4.93
C GLU A 85 27.32 15.90 -5.86
N ILE A 86 26.34 16.71 -5.45
CA ILE A 86 25.87 17.88 -6.20
C ILE A 86 26.13 19.12 -5.37
N GLU A 87 26.80 20.11 -5.96
CA GLU A 87 27.03 21.42 -5.34
C GLU A 87 25.68 22.13 -5.12
N ASN A 88 25.38 22.50 -3.87
CA ASN A 88 24.16 23.22 -3.53
C ASN A 88 24.25 24.68 -3.99
N ARG A 89 23.74 24.97 -5.19
CA ARG A 89 23.71 26.31 -5.80
C ARG A 89 22.46 27.13 -5.44
N GLY A 90 21.70 26.72 -4.43
CA GLY A 90 20.46 27.38 -4.01
C GLY A 90 19.28 27.17 -4.98
N GLN A 91 19.42 26.28 -5.96
CA GLN A 91 18.35 25.92 -6.90
C GLN A 91 17.58 24.71 -6.37
N SER A 92 16.27 24.68 -6.62
CA SER A 92 15.45 23.52 -6.24
C SER A 92 15.74 22.34 -7.15
N LEU A 93 15.97 21.17 -6.56
CA LEU A 93 16.14 19.89 -7.27
C LEU A 93 14.82 19.38 -7.91
N THR A 94 13.67 19.94 -7.51
CA THR A 94 12.33 19.45 -7.89
C THR A 94 11.43 20.53 -8.49
N ALA A 95 11.92 21.76 -8.68
CA ALA A 95 11.10 22.83 -9.24
C ALA A 95 10.84 22.59 -10.73
N ASN A 96 9.63 22.13 -11.04
CA ASN A 96 9.06 22.23 -12.36
C ASN A 96 8.73 23.70 -12.64
N ASN A 97 9.58 24.37 -13.44
CA ASN A 97 9.20 25.64 -14.06
C ASN A 97 8.13 25.33 -15.12
N ARG A 98 6.85 25.46 -14.75
CA ARG A 98 5.74 25.61 -15.70
C ARG A 98 5.41 27.08 -15.86
#